data_AF-A0A316KWJ0-F1
#
_entry.id   AF-A0A316KWJ0-F1
#
_cell.length_a   1.000
_cell.length_b   1.000
_cell.length_c   1.000
_cell.angle_alpha   90.00
_cell.angle_beta   90.00
_cell.angle_gamma   90.00
#
_symmetry.space_group_name_H-M   'P 1'
#
loop_
_entity.id
_entity.type
_entity.pdbx_description
1 polymer ?
#
loop_
_entity_poly.entity_id
_entity_poly.type
_entity_poly.pdbx_seq_one_letter_code
_entity_poly.pdbx_strand_id
1 'polypeptide(L)'
;MYVHDEHAFLRTLLDTLGIENDYVILRQPTHVEALYTAPDLFSEVTTCAAPDVYVDWMRGRVPELPPSRFGRKIYVTRDRLSGTSGRHLCEDILEDNLAKAGFDVVAPETLTLREQLAVYKEADIVIAADGSALHILPFSIRNDAKVFVLQRRTKMPPLIANQLKSFTKATVVPVDVIDDVIWPQERADNTALIALDFSKLQDVFLQHGLLSDKDAWRCPSEADLTASQYLGRSKQHGFMSEAERPQFLKQLRLNKLEKKGMKDMVDELPIPAINGLRYFRMLSRLHEKLKPDWYLEVGTFTGKSLALAKCNTIAVDPKFQLKFPAVNATGRRMFFFQQTSDEFFESGFLKKNNISLDFAFLDGMHLFEFLLRDFIATEKHMSKDGVIALHDCCPTTDYMATREFHDGQWTGDVWKTLLILQRYRPDLQIEVASAAPTGLVVIRNLNPRSTVLSKKYDALVKEFMDEKLTDFDGGIGGYYENFELRDPVELLDTL
;
A
#
# COMPACT_ATOMS: atom_id res chain seq x y z
N MET A 1 -13.82 -13.69 16.45
CA MET A 1 -13.31 -12.84 17.55
C MET A 1 -12.00 -13.47 18.02
N TYR A 2 -10.94 -12.70 18.20
CA TYR A 2 -9.62 -13.25 18.57
C TYR A 2 -9.53 -13.53 20.08
N VAL A 3 -8.70 -14.51 20.42
CA VAL A 3 -8.20 -14.79 21.76
C VAL A 3 -6.88 -14.03 21.92
N HIS A 4 -6.66 -13.41 23.07
CA HIS A 4 -5.62 -12.43 23.42
C HIS A 4 -4.16 -12.67 22.93
N ASP A 5 -3.78 -13.89 22.52
CA ASP A 5 -2.39 -14.33 22.39
C ASP A 5 -1.64 -13.84 21.13
N GLU A 6 -2.29 -13.62 19.98
CA GLU A 6 -1.59 -13.24 18.74
C GLU A 6 -1.14 -11.77 18.66
N HIS A 7 -1.71 -10.91 19.50
CA HIS A 7 -1.42 -9.47 19.51
C HIS A 7 -1.14 -8.99 20.93
N ALA A 8 -0.41 -9.79 21.71
CA ALA A 8 -0.04 -9.47 23.08
C ALA A 8 0.66 -8.09 23.20
N PHE A 9 1.41 -7.69 22.16
CA PHE A 9 2.00 -6.35 22.06
C PHE A 9 0.95 -5.23 22.06
N LEU A 10 -0.20 -5.42 21.41
CA LEU A 10 -1.25 -4.41 21.35
C LEU A 10 -1.89 -4.20 22.73
N ARG A 11 -2.20 -5.28 23.47
CA ARG A 11 -2.65 -5.13 24.87
C ARG A 11 -1.60 -4.39 25.69
N THR A 12 -0.34 -4.80 25.59
CA THR A 12 0.77 -4.18 26.31
C THR A 12 0.87 -2.68 26.00
N LEU A 13 0.72 -2.29 24.74
CA LEU A 13 0.70 -0.89 24.30
C LEU A 13 -0.49 -0.14 24.91
N LEU A 14 -1.71 -0.69 24.81
CA LEU A 14 -2.93 -0.07 25.33
C LEU A 14 -2.85 0.09 26.86
N ASP A 15 -2.41 -0.93 27.58
CA ASP A 15 -2.16 -0.89 29.03
C ASP A 15 -1.12 0.18 29.39
N THR A 16 -0.04 0.25 28.62
CA THR A 16 1.01 1.27 28.80
C THR A 16 0.51 2.68 28.50
N LEU A 17 -0.62 2.83 27.81
CA LEU A 17 -1.29 4.11 27.59
C LEU A 17 -2.53 4.29 28.49
N GLY A 18 -2.71 3.45 29.52
CA GLY A 18 -3.85 3.53 30.42
C GLY A 18 -5.21 3.38 29.70
N ILE A 19 -5.25 2.58 28.63
CA ILE A 19 -6.48 2.25 27.89
C ILE A 19 -6.95 0.88 28.38
N GLU A 20 -7.84 0.89 29.38
CA GLU A 20 -8.32 -0.32 30.06
C GLU A 20 -9.46 -1.03 29.33
N ASN A 21 -10.09 -0.36 28.35
CA ASN A 21 -11.19 -0.93 27.59
C ASN A 21 -10.77 -2.22 26.88
N ASP A 22 -11.73 -3.14 26.76
CA ASP A 22 -11.58 -4.31 25.89
C ASP A 22 -11.42 -3.86 24.44
N TYR A 23 -10.60 -4.59 23.69
CA TYR A 23 -10.39 -4.35 22.28
C TYR A 23 -10.68 -5.62 21.48
N VAL A 24 -11.22 -5.44 20.27
CA VAL A 24 -11.43 -6.51 19.31
C VAL A 24 -10.85 -6.07 17.97
N ILE A 25 -9.93 -6.87 17.42
CA ILE A 25 -9.45 -6.67 16.05
C ILE A 25 -10.44 -7.31 15.09
N LEU A 26 -11.12 -6.47 14.30
CA LEU A 26 -12.05 -6.90 13.27
C LEU A 26 -11.26 -7.25 12.00
N ARG A 27 -11.12 -8.54 11.66
CA ARG A 27 -10.42 -9.01 10.45
C ARG A 27 -11.35 -9.21 9.24
N GLN A 28 -12.64 -9.08 9.46
CA GLN A 28 -13.69 -9.12 8.46
C GLN A 28 -14.65 -7.96 8.72
N PRO A 29 -15.34 -7.45 7.69
CA PRO A 29 -16.39 -6.47 7.86
C PRO A 29 -17.43 -6.97 8.83
N THR A 30 -17.72 -6.08 9.75
CA THR A 30 -18.52 -6.37 10.91
C THR A 30 -19.58 -5.30 10.96
N HIS A 31 -20.84 -5.73 11.01
CA HIS A 31 -21.93 -4.83 11.27
C HIS A 31 -21.95 -4.48 12.76
N VAL A 32 -21.91 -3.18 13.07
CA VAL A 32 -22.03 -2.67 14.43
C VAL A 32 -23.30 -1.84 14.53
N GLU A 33 -24.01 -1.95 15.65
CA GLU A 33 -25.26 -1.20 15.88
C GLU A 33 -25.02 0.31 15.92
N ALA A 34 -23.93 0.73 16.56
CA ALA A 34 -23.47 2.12 16.60
C ALA A 34 -21.94 2.17 16.48
N LEU A 35 -21.43 3.12 15.68
CA LEU A 35 -19.99 3.36 15.53
C LEU A 35 -19.67 4.80 15.98
N TYR A 36 -18.81 4.91 17.00
CA TYR A 36 -18.26 6.19 17.44
C TYR A 36 -16.83 6.31 16.91
N THR A 37 -16.54 7.39 16.19
CA THR A 37 -15.19 7.68 15.67
C THR A 37 -14.61 8.93 16.33
N ALA A 38 -13.29 8.97 16.46
CA ALA A 38 -12.56 10.14 16.94
C ALA A 38 -11.95 10.89 15.75
N PRO A 39 -11.76 12.23 15.85
CA PRO A 39 -10.96 12.96 14.87
C PRO A 39 -9.53 12.43 14.83
N ASP A 40 -8.94 12.35 13.64
CA ASP A 40 -7.53 12.03 13.47
C ASP A 40 -6.67 13.24 13.85
N LEU A 41 -6.07 13.18 15.05
CA LEU A 41 -5.22 14.23 15.60
C LEU A 41 -3.73 13.93 15.43
N PHE A 42 -3.36 12.73 15.03
CA PHE A 42 -1.97 12.30 14.92
C PHE A 42 -1.82 11.03 14.06
N SER A 43 -1.36 11.21 12.82
CA SER A 43 -1.10 10.12 11.88
C SER A 43 -0.17 10.57 10.75
N GLU A 44 0.12 9.69 9.79
CA GLU A 44 0.81 10.07 8.56
C GLU A 44 0.06 11.15 7.75
N VAL A 45 -1.28 11.19 7.84
CA VAL A 45 -2.12 12.21 7.18
C VAL A 45 -1.86 13.60 7.78
N THR A 46 -1.65 13.66 9.10
CA THR A 46 -1.25 14.90 9.78
C THR A 46 0.25 15.15 9.74
N THR A 47 1.00 14.38 8.93
CA THR A 47 2.47 14.42 8.84
C THR A 47 3.17 14.18 10.18
N CYS A 48 2.52 13.43 11.08
CA CYS A 48 2.92 13.20 12.47
C CYS A 48 3.17 14.50 13.27
N ALA A 49 2.49 15.59 12.92
CA ALA A 49 2.43 16.79 13.74
C ALA A 49 1.23 16.68 14.69
N ALA A 50 1.47 16.64 16.00
CA ALA A 50 0.40 16.59 16.99
C ALA A 50 0.04 17.99 17.51
N PRO A 51 -1.26 18.30 17.69
CA PRO A 51 -1.67 19.49 18.41
C PRO A 51 -1.46 19.32 19.92
N ASP A 52 -1.29 20.44 20.65
CA ASP A 52 -1.04 20.44 22.10
C ASP A 52 -2.06 19.61 22.89
N VAL A 53 -3.36 19.67 22.52
CA VAL A 53 -4.41 18.88 23.15
C VAL A 53 -4.16 17.36 23.08
N TYR A 54 -3.59 16.87 21.98
CA TYR A 54 -3.27 15.46 21.83
C TYR A 54 -2.01 15.09 22.63
N VAL A 55 -1.01 15.97 22.62
CA VAL A 55 0.23 15.79 23.39
C VAL A 55 -0.05 15.76 24.89
N ASP A 56 -0.84 16.69 25.40
CA ASP A 56 -1.26 16.76 26.80
C ASP A 56 -2.08 15.52 27.20
N TRP A 57 -3.01 15.09 26.34
CA TRP A 57 -3.78 13.87 26.55
C TRP A 57 -2.89 12.62 26.63
N MET A 58 -1.95 12.46 25.68
CA MET A 58 -1.01 11.33 25.69
C MET A 58 -0.08 11.35 26.91
N ARG A 59 0.46 12.51 27.29
CA ARG A 59 1.34 12.63 28.46
C ARG A 59 0.61 12.32 29.77
N GLY A 60 -0.67 12.70 29.88
CA GLY A 60 -1.52 12.36 31.03
C GLY A 60 -1.89 10.88 31.12
N ARG A 61 -1.61 10.09 30.07
CA ARG A 61 -1.92 8.65 29.99
C ARG A 61 -0.72 7.75 30.28
N VAL A 62 0.50 8.29 30.22
CA VAL A 62 1.70 7.51 30.55
C VAL A 62 1.66 7.14 32.03
N PRO A 63 1.66 5.84 32.38
CA PRO A 63 1.53 5.38 33.76
C PRO A 63 2.79 5.73 34.58
N GLU A 64 2.74 5.48 35.88
CA GLU A 64 3.96 5.49 36.69
C GLU A 64 4.96 4.46 36.15
N LEU A 65 6.13 4.96 35.74
CA LEU A 65 7.21 4.18 35.17
C LEU A 65 8.19 3.78 36.28
N PRO A 66 8.73 2.54 36.24
CA PRO A 66 9.77 2.12 37.17
C PRO A 66 11.04 2.95 36.96
N PRO A 67 11.97 2.97 37.93
CA PRO A 67 13.28 3.54 37.71
C PRO A 67 14.02 2.88 36.55
N SER A 68 14.72 3.68 35.75
CA SER A 68 15.58 3.15 34.69
C SER A 68 16.77 2.38 35.28
N ARG A 69 17.10 1.23 34.70
CA ARG A 69 18.36 0.51 35.01
C ARG A 69 19.59 1.13 34.34
N PHE A 70 19.35 2.03 33.40
CA PHE A 70 20.37 2.81 32.70
C PHE A 70 20.43 4.22 33.29
N GLY A 71 21.60 4.82 33.26
CA GLY A 71 21.87 6.18 33.72
C GLY A 71 21.31 7.26 32.79
N ARG A 72 21.77 8.49 33.04
CA ARG A 72 21.20 9.71 32.43
C ARG A 72 21.78 10.05 31.06
N LYS A 73 22.86 9.39 30.64
CA LYS A 73 23.49 9.54 29.32
C LYS A 73 23.35 8.21 28.58
N ILE A 74 22.60 8.18 27.49
CA ILE A 74 22.31 6.94 26.76
C ILE A 74 22.67 7.05 25.28
N TYR A 75 23.14 5.95 24.72
CA TYR A 75 23.24 5.72 23.28
C TYR A 75 22.24 4.63 22.88
N VAL A 76 21.30 4.95 22.00
CA VAL A 76 20.33 3.99 21.48
C VAL A 76 20.93 3.30 20.27
N THR A 77 21.44 2.09 20.49
CA THR A 77 22.09 1.28 19.46
C THR A 77 21.09 0.55 18.58
N ARG A 78 21.52 0.27 17.35
CA ARG A 78 20.86 -0.59 16.37
C ARG A 78 21.71 -1.82 16.02
N ASP A 79 22.90 -2.00 16.59
CA ASP A 79 23.83 -3.06 16.21
C ASP A 79 23.28 -4.47 16.48
N ARG A 80 22.33 -4.57 17.41
CA ARG A 80 21.64 -5.82 17.77
C ARG A 80 20.44 -6.16 16.86
N LEU A 81 20.09 -5.28 15.92
CA LEU A 81 19.14 -5.59 14.84
C LEU A 81 19.82 -6.43 13.75
N SER A 82 19.04 -7.09 12.89
CA SER A 82 19.60 -7.89 11.79
C SER A 82 20.58 -7.05 10.94
N GLY A 83 21.81 -7.53 10.74
CA GLY A 83 22.85 -6.83 9.96
C GLY A 83 22.48 -6.53 8.48
N THR A 84 21.36 -7.07 8.01
CA THR A 84 20.80 -6.82 6.67
C THR A 84 19.95 -5.55 6.57
N SER A 85 19.57 -4.94 7.70
CA SER A 85 18.85 -3.65 7.71
C SER A 85 19.80 -2.46 7.53
N GLY A 86 19.27 -1.33 7.06
CA GLY A 86 20.07 -0.11 6.94
C GLY A 86 20.54 0.41 8.31
N ARG A 87 21.81 0.81 8.39
CA ARG A 87 22.53 1.12 9.64
C ARG A 87 23.77 1.97 9.41
N HIS A 88 24.37 2.47 10.49
CA HIS A 88 25.71 3.04 10.46
C HIS A 88 26.75 1.91 10.43
N LEU A 89 27.81 2.09 9.65
CA LEU A 89 28.95 1.17 9.66
C LEU A 89 29.78 1.39 10.93
N CYS A 90 30.36 0.29 11.43
CA CYS A 90 31.21 0.28 12.63
C CYS A 90 30.51 0.81 13.89
N GLU A 91 29.20 0.54 14.01
CA GLU A 91 28.41 0.93 15.18
C GLU A 91 28.93 0.30 16.48
N ASP A 92 29.51 -0.90 16.42
CA ASP A 92 30.22 -1.57 17.51
C ASP A 92 31.40 -0.73 18.06
N ILE A 93 32.16 -0.08 17.18
CA ILE A 93 33.25 0.84 17.60
C ILE A 93 32.66 2.10 18.24
N LEU A 94 31.53 2.60 17.73
CA LEU A 94 30.84 3.76 18.30
C LEU A 94 30.27 3.43 19.70
N GLU A 95 29.70 2.23 19.89
CA GLU A 95 29.28 1.73 21.19
C GLU A 95 30.44 1.73 22.18
N ASP A 96 31.59 1.17 21.79
CA ASP A 96 32.79 1.10 22.64
C ASP A 96 33.30 2.49 23.04
N ASN A 97 33.34 3.44 22.09
CA ASN A 97 33.77 4.81 22.35
C ASN A 97 32.82 5.51 23.35
N LEU A 98 31.51 5.40 23.12
CA LEU A 98 30.50 6.04 23.96
C LEU A 98 30.42 5.40 25.35
N ALA A 99 30.54 4.07 25.44
CA ALA A 99 30.60 3.36 26.72
C ALA A 99 31.79 3.80 27.57
N LYS A 100 32.98 3.97 26.96
CA LYS A 100 34.18 4.49 27.65
C LYS A 100 34.01 5.94 28.12
N ALA A 101 33.20 6.72 27.42
CA ALA A 101 32.82 8.09 27.80
C ALA A 101 31.65 8.15 28.81
N GLY A 102 31.21 7.00 29.33
CA GLY A 102 30.18 6.92 30.36
C GLY A 102 28.74 7.00 29.85
N PHE A 103 28.50 6.68 28.57
CA PHE A 103 27.15 6.45 28.06
C PHE A 103 26.74 4.99 28.29
N ASP A 104 25.48 4.80 28.63
CA ASP A 104 24.88 3.48 28.62
C ASP A 104 24.40 3.11 27.22
N VAL A 105 24.81 1.94 26.73
CA VAL A 105 24.40 1.41 25.42
C VAL A 105 23.08 0.66 25.56
N VAL A 106 22.02 1.22 24.98
CA VAL A 106 20.64 0.74 25.08
C VAL A 106 20.19 0.15 23.75
N ALA A 107 19.91 -1.16 23.72
CA ALA A 107 19.26 -1.80 22.57
C ALA A 107 17.75 -1.96 22.85
N PRO A 108 16.91 -1.11 22.24
CA PRO A 108 15.50 -1.00 22.60
C PRO A 108 14.69 -2.27 22.33
N GLU A 109 15.08 -3.09 21.36
CA GLU A 109 14.44 -4.37 21.02
C GLU A 109 14.55 -5.43 22.13
N THR A 110 15.46 -5.22 23.09
CA THR A 110 15.61 -6.10 24.27
C THR A 110 14.80 -5.61 25.48
N LEU A 111 14.08 -4.49 25.33
CA LEU A 111 13.31 -3.82 26.37
C LEU A 111 11.81 -3.88 26.06
N THR A 112 11.01 -4.05 27.11
CA THR A 112 9.56 -3.81 27.04
C THR A 112 9.30 -2.32 26.78
N LEU A 113 8.11 -2.00 26.25
CA LEU A 113 7.71 -0.61 26.03
C LEU A 113 7.79 0.23 27.32
N ARG A 114 7.38 -0.34 28.46
CA ARG A 114 7.44 0.33 29.76
C ARG A 114 8.88 0.64 30.17
N GLU A 115 9.82 -0.27 29.94
CA GLU A 115 11.25 -0.03 30.19
C GLU A 115 11.83 1.02 29.26
N GLN A 116 11.47 1.01 27.96
CA GLN A 116 11.91 2.05 27.03
C GLN A 116 11.44 3.45 27.47
N LEU A 117 10.17 3.57 27.86
CA LEU A 117 9.65 4.83 28.38
C LEU A 117 10.37 5.28 29.66
N ALA A 118 10.70 4.35 30.56
CA ALA A 118 11.45 4.63 31.78
C ALA A 118 12.85 5.18 31.47
N VAL A 119 13.55 4.56 30.52
CA VAL A 119 14.86 5.01 30.03
C VAL A 119 14.80 6.46 29.55
N TYR A 120 13.85 6.80 28.68
CA TYR A 120 13.74 8.16 28.15
C TYR A 120 13.29 9.18 29.20
N LYS A 121 12.49 8.78 30.20
CA LYS A 121 12.05 9.67 31.29
C LYS A 121 13.21 10.16 32.16
N GLU A 122 14.26 9.36 32.30
CA GLU A 122 15.42 9.68 33.16
C GLU A 122 16.62 10.25 32.39
N ALA A 123 16.69 10.04 31.08
CA ALA A 123 17.78 10.51 30.26
C ALA A 123 17.84 12.05 30.16
N ASP A 124 19.01 12.61 30.45
CA ASP A 124 19.37 14.00 30.15
C ASP A 124 19.93 14.15 28.74
N ILE A 125 20.65 13.13 28.28
CA ILE A 125 21.32 13.10 26.98
C ILE A 125 20.99 11.79 26.29
N VAL A 126 20.44 11.89 25.08
CA VAL A 126 20.17 10.75 24.21
C VAL A 126 20.94 10.93 22.91
N ILE A 127 21.73 9.94 22.52
CA ILE A 127 22.28 9.82 21.17
C ILE A 127 21.55 8.68 20.47
N ALA A 128 21.01 8.91 19.28
CA ALA A 128 20.31 7.88 18.51
C ALA A 128 20.42 8.16 17.01
N ALA A 129 20.43 7.11 16.20
CA ALA A 129 20.30 7.25 14.75
C ALA A 129 18.87 7.70 14.36
N ASP A 130 18.73 8.49 13.28
CA ASP A 130 17.41 8.81 12.75
C ASP A 130 16.64 7.52 12.37
N GLY A 131 15.41 7.33 12.85
CA GLY A 131 14.68 6.08 12.62
C GLY A 131 13.61 5.77 13.66
N SER A 132 13.14 4.52 13.62
CA SER A 132 11.95 4.08 14.36
C SER A 132 12.06 4.22 15.89
N ALA A 133 13.27 4.13 16.45
CA ALA A 133 13.48 4.31 17.89
C ALA A 133 13.07 5.72 18.38
N LEU A 134 13.11 6.73 17.51
CA LEU A 134 12.70 8.09 17.84
C LEU A 134 11.18 8.28 17.93
N HIS A 135 10.36 7.27 17.59
CA HIS A 135 8.90 7.36 17.74
C HIS A 135 8.43 7.15 19.17
N ILE A 136 9.20 6.43 20.01
CA ILE A 136 8.84 6.14 21.41
C ILE A 136 9.34 7.22 22.37
N LEU A 137 10.54 7.74 22.11
CA LEU A 137 11.18 8.78 22.92
C LEU A 137 10.25 9.97 23.27
N PRO A 138 9.46 10.54 22.32
CA PRO A 138 8.67 11.74 22.58
C PRO A 138 7.59 11.59 23.66
N PHE A 139 7.19 10.36 24.00
CA PHE A 139 6.11 10.12 24.96
C PHE A 139 6.54 10.35 26.41
N SER A 140 7.82 10.18 26.76
CA SER A 140 8.29 10.29 28.14
C SER A 140 9.56 11.11 28.33
N ILE A 141 10.25 11.52 27.25
CA ILE A 141 11.48 12.32 27.35
C ILE A 141 11.25 13.62 28.12
N ARG A 142 12.26 14.00 28.90
CA ARG A 142 12.24 15.25 29.66
C ARG A 142 12.26 16.46 28.73
N ASN A 143 11.60 17.53 29.15
CA ASN A 143 11.57 18.78 28.39
C ASN A 143 12.93 19.48 28.31
N ASP A 144 13.83 19.25 29.26
CA ASP A 144 15.18 19.83 29.33
C ASP A 144 16.27 18.90 28.78
N ALA A 145 15.91 17.72 28.30
CA ALA A 145 16.86 16.78 27.71
C ALA A 145 17.42 17.29 26.38
N LYS A 146 18.59 16.75 26.01
CA LYS A 146 19.24 16.97 24.72
C LYS A 146 19.24 15.66 23.92
N VAL A 147 18.75 15.70 22.69
CA VAL A 147 18.67 14.55 21.80
C VAL A 147 19.54 14.81 20.58
N PHE A 148 20.62 14.06 20.45
CA PHE A 148 21.54 14.11 19.32
C PHE A 148 21.16 13.02 18.32
N VAL A 149 20.69 13.46 17.15
CA VAL A 149 20.18 12.56 16.11
C VAL A 149 21.25 12.36 15.05
N LEU A 150 21.91 11.20 15.06
CA LEU A 150 22.88 10.82 14.04
C LEU A 150 22.15 10.54 12.72
N GLN A 151 22.45 11.32 11.69
CA GLN A 151 21.77 11.18 10.41
C GLN A 151 22.15 9.86 9.73
N ARG A 152 21.15 9.18 9.17
CA ARG A 152 21.33 8.07 8.20
C ARG A 152 20.88 8.47 6.79
N ARG A 153 20.42 9.70 6.64
CA ARG A 153 19.88 10.28 5.41
C ARG A 153 20.23 11.76 5.39
N THR A 154 20.47 12.31 4.20
CA THR A 154 20.78 13.74 3.99
C THR A 154 19.73 14.69 4.59
N LYS A 155 18.50 14.20 4.78
CA LYS A 155 17.44 14.92 5.49
C LYS A 155 16.74 13.96 6.44
N MET A 156 16.55 14.41 7.68
CA MET A 156 15.72 13.71 8.65
C MET A 156 14.29 13.57 8.11
N PRO A 157 13.66 12.38 8.20
CA PRO A 157 12.29 12.18 7.74
C PRO A 157 11.32 13.18 8.38
N PRO A 158 10.47 13.89 7.60
CA PRO A 158 9.55 14.89 8.12
C PRO A 158 8.63 14.37 9.23
N LEU A 159 8.18 13.11 9.13
CA LEU A 159 7.33 12.48 10.13
C LEU A 159 8.00 12.42 11.52
N ILE A 160 9.27 12.02 11.57
CA ILE A 160 10.05 11.95 12.82
C ILE A 160 10.32 13.37 13.34
N ALA A 161 10.72 14.27 12.44
CA ALA A 161 11.02 15.66 12.81
C ALA A 161 9.80 16.39 13.38
N ASN A 162 8.66 16.26 12.72
CA ASN A 162 7.40 16.87 13.14
C ASN A 162 6.92 16.28 14.46
N GLN A 163 7.04 14.96 14.66
CA GLN A 163 6.67 14.34 15.92
C GLN A 163 7.57 14.87 17.05
N LEU A 164 8.89 14.81 16.91
CA LEU A 164 9.82 15.31 17.94
C LEU A 164 9.55 16.78 18.29
N LYS A 165 9.30 17.61 17.26
CA LYS A 165 9.02 19.03 17.42
C LYS A 165 7.68 19.32 18.10
N SER A 166 6.64 18.55 17.79
CA SER A 166 5.30 18.77 18.35
C SER A 166 5.11 18.13 19.73
N PHE A 167 5.69 16.96 19.98
CA PHE A 167 5.52 16.23 21.23
C PHE A 167 6.47 16.64 22.35
N THR A 168 7.63 17.20 22.02
CA THR A 168 8.70 17.41 22.99
C THR A 168 9.14 18.86 23.03
N LYS A 169 9.64 19.28 24.19
CA LYS A 169 10.36 20.55 24.35
C LYS A 169 11.88 20.34 24.44
N ALA A 170 12.33 19.08 24.30
CA ALA A 170 13.73 18.72 24.35
C ALA A 170 14.51 19.41 23.23
N THR A 171 15.79 19.69 23.47
CA THR A 171 16.65 20.24 22.44
C THR A 171 17.08 19.13 21.49
N VAL A 172 16.59 19.14 20.26
CA VAL A 172 16.94 18.15 19.23
C VAL A 172 18.05 18.72 18.34
N VAL A 173 19.21 18.08 18.34
CA VAL A 173 20.38 18.47 17.57
C VAL A 173 20.63 17.42 16.47
N PRO A 174 20.36 17.74 15.19
CA PRO A 174 20.76 16.86 14.09
C PRO A 174 22.29 16.86 13.95
N VAL A 175 22.87 15.68 13.83
CA VAL A 175 24.32 15.48 13.65
C VAL A 175 24.56 14.90 12.26
N ASP A 176 25.07 15.74 11.36
CA ASP A 176 25.45 15.38 10.00
C ASP A 176 26.97 15.24 9.87
N VAL A 177 27.41 13.99 9.97
CA VAL A 177 28.80 13.57 9.81
C VAL A 177 28.89 12.39 8.84
N ILE A 178 27.94 12.29 7.91
CA ILE A 178 27.96 11.26 6.89
C ILE A 178 29.19 11.50 6.00
N ASP A 179 30.05 10.50 5.91
CA ASP A 179 31.22 10.50 5.03
C ASP A 179 30.85 9.85 3.68
N ASP A 180 30.20 8.69 3.74
CA ASP A 180 29.76 7.97 2.53
C ASP A 180 28.43 7.21 2.76
N VAL A 181 27.71 6.99 1.67
CA VAL A 181 26.47 6.21 1.63
C VAL A 181 26.64 5.06 0.65
N ILE A 182 26.62 3.86 1.19
CA ILE A 182 26.88 2.62 0.48
C ILE A 182 25.58 1.83 0.38
N TRP A 183 25.23 1.42 -0.83
CA TRP A 183 24.03 0.65 -1.11
C TRP A 183 24.36 -0.79 -1.48
N PRO A 184 23.71 -1.77 -0.86
CA PRO A 184 23.71 -3.14 -1.38
C PRO A 184 23.12 -3.16 -2.81
N GLN A 185 23.62 -4.03 -3.69
CA GLN A 185 23.15 -4.19 -5.07
C GLN A 185 21.79 -4.91 -5.16
N GLU A 186 20.79 -4.37 -4.50
CA GLU A 186 19.43 -4.89 -4.44
C GLU A 186 18.39 -3.77 -4.52
N ARG A 187 17.16 -4.13 -4.87
CA ARG A 187 16.05 -3.17 -4.97
C ARG A 187 15.36 -3.02 -3.62
N ALA A 188 16.04 -2.39 -2.67
CA ALA A 188 15.48 -2.01 -1.37
C ALA A 188 15.89 -0.57 -0.98
N ASP A 189 14.94 0.17 -0.39
CA ASP A 189 15.12 1.58 -0.03
C ASP A 189 15.52 1.79 1.44
N ASN A 190 15.42 0.74 2.26
CA ASN A 190 15.70 0.76 3.69
C ASN A 190 17.00 0.03 4.08
N THR A 191 17.87 -0.31 3.12
CA THR A 191 19.08 -1.12 3.34
C THR A 191 20.40 -0.35 3.17
N ALA A 192 20.35 0.97 3.01
CA ALA A 192 21.54 1.83 2.96
C ALA A 192 22.46 1.62 4.18
N LEU A 193 23.75 1.52 3.92
CA LEU A 193 24.81 1.49 4.92
C LEU A 193 25.50 2.85 4.93
N ILE A 194 25.66 3.44 6.11
CA ILE A 194 26.11 4.82 6.26
C ILE A 194 27.47 4.82 6.94
N ALA A 195 28.51 5.23 6.22
CA ALA A 195 29.82 5.50 6.80
C ALA A 195 29.80 6.89 7.46
N LEU A 196 30.24 6.96 8.71
CA LEU A 196 30.37 8.22 9.43
C LEU A 196 31.83 8.65 9.47
N ASP A 197 32.10 9.94 9.40
CA ASP A 197 33.39 10.51 9.72
C ASP A 197 33.53 10.56 11.26
N PHE A 198 34.21 9.56 11.82
CA PHE A 198 34.39 9.45 13.27
C PHE A 198 35.25 10.59 13.85
N SER A 199 36.11 11.22 13.06
CA SER A 199 36.91 12.36 13.53
C SER A 199 36.02 13.60 13.67
N LYS A 200 35.24 13.90 12.63
CA LYS A 200 34.24 14.97 12.68
C LYS A 200 33.17 14.71 13.75
N LEU A 201 32.76 13.45 13.95
CA LEU A 201 31.84 13.07 15.02
C LEU A 201 32.42 13.36 16.40
N GLN A 202 33.71 13.06 16.62
CA GLN A 202 34.41 13.38 17.85
C GLN A 202 34.40 14.89 18.11
N ASP A 203 34.73 15.70 17.11
CA ASP A 203 34.76 17.16 17.22
C ASP A 203 33.39 17.72 17.61
N VAL A 204 32.31 17.24 16.97
CA VAL A 204 30.93 17.61 17.31
C VAL A 204 30.61 17.23 18.76
N PHE A 205 30.99 16.03 19.18
CA PHE A 205 30.74 15.56 20.53
C PHE A 205 31.53 16.34 21.60
N LEU A 206 32.78 16.72 21.33
CA LEU A 206 33.58 17.60 22.18
C LEU A 206 32.96 19.00 22.26
N GLN A 207 32.58 19.59 21.13
CA GLN A 207 31.95 20.91 21.07
C GLN A 207 30.66 20.99 21.90
N HIS A 208 29.88 19.90 21.92
CA HIS A 208 28.65 19.82 22.69
C HIS A 208 28.84 19.32 24.13
N GLY A 209 30.07 19.04 24.56
CA GLY A 209 30.40 18.54 25.90
C GLY A 209 29.88 17.13 26.18
N LEU A 210 29.68 16.33 25.13
CA LEU A 210 29.32 14.91 25.23
C LEU A 210 30.54 14.06 25.58
N LEU A 211 31.70 14.48 25.08
CA LEU A 211 33.02 13.94 25.39
C LEU A 211 33.89 15.02 26.05
N SER A 212 34.98 14.58 26.66
CA SER A 212 36.10 15.39 27.13
C SER A 212 37.39 15.01 26.38
N ASP A 213 38.39 15.88 26.40
CA ASP A 213 39.70 15.64 25.75
C ASP A 213 40.46 14.41 26.32
N LYS A 214 40.00 13.86 27.44
CA LYS A 214 40.58 12.68 28.08
C LYS A 214 39.90 11.37 27.69
N ASP A 215 38.72 11.45 27.07
CA ASP A 215 37.98 10.26 26.68
C ASP A 215 38.65 9.60 25.48
N ALA A 216 38.85 8.28 25.59
CA ALA A 216 39.46 7.51 24.53
C ALA A 216 38.52 7.43 23.33
N TRP A 217 39.03 7.78 22.14
CA TRP A 217 38.28 7.72 20.89
C TRP A 217 39.06 6.95 19.83
N ARG A 218 38.42 5.93 19.25
CA ARG A 218 38.96 5.16 18.14
C ARG A 218 38.20 5.48 16.85
N CYS A 219 38.92 5.82 15.81
CA CYS A 219 38.38 5.86 14.44
C CYS A 219 38.47 4.46 13.79
N PRO A 220 37.45 4.01 13.03
CA PRO A 220 37.50 2.76 12.29
C PRO A 220 38.64 2.72 11.27
N SER A 221 39.28 1.57 11.12
CA SER A 221 40.19 1.28 10.00
C SER A 221 39.42 0.82 8.76
N GLU A 222 40.07 0.80 7.60
CA GLU A 222 39.46 0.23 6.38
C GLU A 222 39.03 -1.24 6.55
N ALA A 223 39.77 -2.00 7.36
CA ALA A 223 39.43 -3.38 7.67
C ALA A 223 38.14 -3.47 8.50
N ASP A 224 37.95 -2.56 9.46
CA ASP A 224 36.71 -2.47 10.26
C ASP A 224 35.52 -2.10 9.38
N LEU A 225 35.68 -1.07 8.53
CA LEU A 225 34.64 -0.63 7.58
C LEU A 225 34.21 -1.76 6.65
N THR A 226 35.19 -2.48 6.07
CA THR A 226 34.93 -3.63 5.21
C THR A 226 34.22 -4.74 5.97
N ALA A 227 34.69 -5.11 7.17
CA ALA A 227 34.06 -6.15 7.97
C ALA A 227 32.60 -5.79 8.32
N SER A 228 32.34 -4.54 8.69
CA SER A 228 31.01 -4.04 9.00
C SER A 228 30.10 -4.00 7.77
N GLN A 229 30.63 -3.60 6.60
CA GLN A 229 29.88 -3.57 5.34
C GLN A 229 29.32 -4.95 4.95
N TYR A 230 30.09 -6.02 5.18
CA TYR A 230 29.69 -7.40 4.89
C TYR A 230 28.93 -8.09 6.04
N LEU A 231 28.67 -7.42 7.17
CA LEU A 231 27.97 -8.03 8.31
C LEU A 231 26.59 -8.55 7.89
N GLY A 232 26.33 -9.84 8.15
CA GLY A 232 25.08 -10.49 7.76
C GLY A 232 24.90 -10.74 6.25
N ARG A 233 25.95 -10.51 5.44
CA ARG A 233 25.94 -10.70 3.97
C ARG A 233 27.07 -11.63 3.54
N SER A 234 26.94 -12.24 2.35
CA SER A 234 28.02 -13.04 1.77
C SER A 234 29.15 -12.14 1.28
N LYS A 235 30.40 -12.63 1.28
CA LYS A 235 31.56 -11.90 0.74
C LYS A 235 31.47 -11.61 -0.76
N GLN A 236 30.53 -12.24 -1.47
CA GLN A 236 30.27 -12.02 -2.89
C GLN A 236 29.16 -11.00 -3.14
N HIS A 237 28.55 -10.45 -2.07
CA HIS A 237 27.48 -9.47 -2.21
C HIS A 237 28.03 -8.15 -2.76
N GLY A 238 27.43 -7.67 -3.85
CA GLY A 238 27.83 -6.42 -4.50
C GLY A 238 27.33 -5.19 -3.75
N PHE A 239 28.10 -4.11 -3.82
CA PHE A 239 27.71 -2.79 -3.32
C PHE A 239 27.87 -1.74 -4.42
N MET A 240 27.24 -0.59 -4.21
CA MET A 240 27.33 0.58 -5.08
C MET A 240 27.33 1.85 -4.21
N SER A 241 27.95 2.90 -4.70
CA SER A 241 27.90 4.23 -4.10
C SER A 241 26.53 4.90 -4.32
N GLU A 242 26.24 5.95 -3.53
CA GLU A 242 25.09 6.85 -3.76
C GLU A 242 25.04 7.37 -5.20
N ALA A 243 26.20 7.69 -5.80
CA ALA A 243 26.30 8.23 -7.15
C ALA A 243 25.99 7.19 -8.24
N GLU A 244 26.19 5.90 -7.96
CA GLU A 244 25.90 4.79 -8.89
C GLU A 244 24.47 4.28 -8.79
N ARG A 245 23.80 4.52 -7.65
CA ARG A 245 22.42 4.04 -7.39
C ARG A 245 21.41 4.46 -8.47
N PRO A 246 21.35 5.72 -8.94
CA PRO A 246 20.41 6.10 -9.99
C PRO A 246 20.62 5.35 -11.31
N GLN A 247 21.89 5.12 -11.69
CA GLN A 247 22.28 4.40 -12.90
C GLN A 247 21.95 2.92 -12.75
N PHE A 248 22.20 2.31 -11.60
CA PHE A 248 21.78 0.94 -11.31
C PHE A 248 20.26 0.78 -11.42
N LEU A 249 19.48 1.68 -10.80
CA LEU A 249 18.02 1.67 -10.92
C LEU A 249 17.56 1.92 -12.37
N LYS A 250 18.25 2.77 -13.12
CA LYS A 250 18.00 3.00 -14.55
C LYS A 250 18.34 1.77 -15.39
N GLN A 251 19.44 1.06 -15.11
CA GLN A 251 19.82 -0.15 -15.82
C GLN A 251 18.86 -1.30 -15.54
N LEU A 252 18.38 -1.44 -14.30
CA LEU A 252 17.31 -2.39 -13.98
C LEU A 252 16.02 -2.08 -14.76
N ARG A 253 15.70 -0.78 -14.97
CA ARG A 253 14.59 -0.35 -15.82
C ARG A 253 14.86 -0.65 -17.31
N LEU A 254 16.05 -0.35 -17.82
CA LEU A 254 16.45 -0.59 -19.21
C LEU A 254 16.51 -2.08 -19.54
N ASN A 255 17.09 -2.93 -18.68
CA ASN A 255 17.09 -4.38 -18.85
C ASN A 255 15.67 -4.95 -18.87
N LYS A 256 14.74 -4.33 -18.12
CA LYS A 256 13.30 -4.67 -18.20
C LYS A 256 12.69 -4.24 -19.54
N LEU A 257 13.16 -3.15 -20.14
CA LEU A 257 12.74 -2.64 -21.45
C LEU A 257 13.38 -3.38 -22.63
N GLU A 258 14.65 -3.79 -22.56
CA GLU A 258 15.33 -4.59 -23.60
C GLU A 258 14.78 -6.01 -23.66
N LYS A 259 14.52 -6.63 -22.50
CA LYS A 259 13.75 -7.88 -22.43
C LYS A 259 12.34 -7.75 -23.01
N LYS A 260 11.79 -6.53 -23.06
CA LYS A 260 10.52 -6.22 -23.71
C LYS A 260 10.70 -6.03 -25.23
N GLY A 261 11.74 -5.34 -25.69
CA GLY A 261 11.98 -5.01 -27.10
C GLY A 261 12.46 -6.16 -28.00
N MET A 262 13.04 -7.25 -27.46
CA MET A 262 13.35 -8.45 -28.25
C MET A 262 12.11 -9.29 -28.65
N LYS A 263 10.90 -8.87 -28.26
CA LYS A 263 9.64 -9.58 -28.51
C LYS A 263 8.86 -9.07 -29.74
N ASP A 264 9.24 -7.92 -30.33
CA ASP A 264 8.39 -7.14 -31.24
C ASP A 264 8.91 -7.08 -32.71
N MET A 265 8.92 -8.19 -33.47
CA MET A 265 9.22 -8.19 -34.92
C MET A 265 8.25 -9.05 -35.76
N VAL A 266 6.96 -8.70 -35.72
CA VAL A 266 5.95 -9.05 -36.73
C VAL A 266 5.19 -7.76 -37.05
N ASP A 267 4.78 -7.53 -38.30
CA ASP A 267 4.05 -6.32 -38.72
C ASP A 267 2.78 -6.11 -37.86
N GLU A 268 2.86 -5.28 -36.82
CA GLU A 268 1.74 -4.99 -35.91
C GLU A 268 0.80 -3.93 -36.50
N LEU A 269 -0.51 -4.20 -36.41
CA LEU A 269 -1.55 -3.21 -36.71
C LEU A 269 -1.54 -2.10 -35.64
N PRO A 270 -1.92 -0.85 -36.01
CA PRO A 270 -1.89 0.26 -35.07
C PRO A 270 -2.86 0.04 -33.91
N ILE A 271 -2.37 0.20 -32.69
CA ILE A 271 -3.19 0.11 -31.48
C ILE A 271 -3.88 1.47 -31.26
N PRO A 272 -5.22 1.52 -31.16
CA PRO A 272 -5.94 2.77 -30.99
C PRO A 272 -5.68 3.41 -29.63
N ALA A 273 -5.67 4.75 -29.59
CA ALA A 273 -5.53 5.49 -28.33
C ALA A 273 -6.85 5.50 -27.55
N ILE A 274 -6.83 5.01 -26.31
CA ILE A 274 -7.97 5.08 -25.39
C ILE A 274 -7.91 6.38 -24.58
N ASN A 275 -8.30 7.47 -25.23
CA ASN A 275 -8.17 8.83 -24.70
C ASN A 275 -9.51 9.56 -24.53
N GLY A 276 -10.64 8.84 -24.64
CA GLY A 276 -11.97 9.38 -24.42
C GLY A 276 -12.24 9.76 -22.95
N LEU A 277 -13.50 10.08 -22.66
CA LEU A 277 -13.96 10.42 -21.30
C LEU A 277 -13.50 9.36 -20.28
N ARG A 278 -12.89 9.78 -19.17
CA ARG A 278 -12.46 8.82 -18.13
C ARG A 278 -13.61 7.96 -17.65
N TYR A 279 -13.36 6.67 -17.43
CA TYR A 279 -14.42 5.70 -17.11
C TYR A 279 -15.27 6.11 -15.89
N PHE A 280 -14.69 6.66 -14.82
CA PHE A 280 -15.48 7.20 -13.69
C PHE A 280 -16.48 8.28 -14.10
N ARG A 281 -16.14 9.15 -15.07
CA ARG A 281 -17.07 10.16 -15.58
C ARG A 281 -18.15 9.53 -16.45
N MET A 282 -17.81 8.49 -17.21
CA MET A 282 -18.79 7.71 -17.97
C MET A 282 -19.76 6.97 -17.04
N LEU A 283 -19.26 6.27 -16.02
CA LEU A 283 -20.06 5.61 -14.97
C LEU A 283 -20.99 6.61 -14.27
N SER A 284 -20.50 7.80 -13.93
CA SER A 284 -21.34 8.86 -13.36
C SER A 284 -22.51 9.22 -14.28
N ARG A 285 -22.27 9.34 -15.59
CA ARG A 285 -23.31 9.64 -16.58
C ARG A 285 -24.25 8.45 -16.80
N LEU A 286 -23.75 7.22 -16.72
CA LEU A 286 -24.59 6.02 -16.75
C LEU A 286 -25.59 6.02 -15.58
N HIS A 287 -25.16 6.31 -14.35
CA HIS A 287 -26.07 6.46 -13.23
C HIS A 287 -27.12 7.56 -13.44
N GLU A 288 -26.74 8.68 -14.06
CA GLU A 288 -27.65 9.80 -14.32
C GLU A 288 -28.68 9.49 -15.42
N LYS A 289 -28.27 8.77 -16.48
CA LYS A 289 -29.15 8.39 -17.59
C LYS A 289 -30.05 7.22 -17.22
N LEU A 290 -29.47 6.13 -16.70
CA LEU A 290 -30.19 4.90 -16.39
C LEU A 290 -31.10 5.05 -15.16
N LYS A 291 -30.71 5.91 -14.20
CA LYS A 291 -31.41 6.09 -12.91
C LYS A 291 -31.83 4.75 -12.28
N PRO A 292 -30.89 3.81 -12.08
CA PRO A 292 -31.22 2.46 -11.64
C PRO A 292 -31.92 2.48 -10.27
N ASP A 293 -32.86 1.57 -10.02
CA ASP A 293 -33.37 1.35 -8.65
C ASP A 293 -32.38 0.49 -7.86
N TRP A 294 -31.80 -0.52 -8.52
CA TRP A 294 -30.73 -1.36 -7.97
C TRP A 294 -29.45 -1.34 -8.80
N TYR A 295 -28.35 -1.03 -8.13
CA TYR A 295 -26.98 -1.12 -8.65
C TYR A 295 -26.18 -2.21 -7.94
N LEU A 296 -25.49 -3.05 -8.72
CA LEU A 296 -24.49 -4.01 -8.22
C LEU A 296 -23.08 -3.58 -8.66
N GLU A 297 -22.13 -3.56 -7.74
CA GLU A 297 -20.71 -3.41 -8.03
C GLU A 297 -19.94 -4.62 -7.51
N VAL A 298 -19.29 -5.35 -8.41
CA VAL A 298 -18.35 -6.43 -8.08
C VAL A 298 -16.93 -5.90 -8.29
N GLY A 299 -16.11 -5.92 -7.25
CA GLY A 299 -14.78 -5.28 -7.26
C GLY A 299 -14.80 -3.83 -6.78
N THR A 300 -15.42 -3.57 -5.63
CA THR A 300 -15.59 -2.22 -5.10
C THR A 300 -14.28 -1.55 -4.65
N PHE A 301 -13.33 -2.34 -4.13
CA PHE A 301 -12.03 -1.94 -3.64
C PHE A 301 -12.06 -0.67 -2.75
N THR A 302 -11.71 0.50 -3.31
CA THR A 302 -11.69 1.78 -2.56
C THR A 302 -13.03 2.49 -2.45
N GLY A 303 -14.07 2.00 -3.14
CA GLY A 303 -15.40 2.61 -3.19
C GLY A 303 -15.48 3.86 -4.07
N LYS A 304 -14.45 4.16 -4.87
CA LYS A 304 -14.42 5.37 -5.71
C LYS A 304 -15.49 5.35 -6.82
N SER A 305 -15.71 4.19 -7.43
CA SER A 305 -16.77 3.94 -8.42
C SER A 305 -18.13 3.91 -7.73
N LEU A 306 -18.23 3.16 -6.63
CA LEU A 306 -19.44 3.06 -5.82
C LEU A 306 -20.01 4.41 -5.38
N ALA A 307 -19.14 5.37 -5.04
CA ALA A 307 -19.52 6.72 -4.61
C ALA A 307 -20.35 7.49 -5.65
N LEU A 308 -20.35 7.05 -6.91
CA LEU A 308 -21.14 7.63 -7.99
C LEU A 308 -22.62 7.19 -7.96
N ALA A 309 -22.92 6.09 -7.26
CA ALA A 309 -24.27 5.53 -7.20
C ALA A 309 -25.21 6.41 -6.36
N LYS A 310 -26.43 6.62 -6.88
CA LYS A 310 -27.51 7.41 -6.24
C LYS A 310 -28.80 6.60 -6.14
N CYS A 311 -28.68 5.34 -5.74
CA CYS A 311 -29.78 4.36 -5.73
C CYS A 311 -29.54 3.28 -4.66
N ASN A 312 -30.39 2.24 -4.60
CA ASN A 312 -30.09 1.10 -3.76
C ASN A 312 -28.86 0.37 -4.31
N THR A 313 -27.95 -0.03 -3.43
CA THR A 313 -26.62 -0.47 -3.86
C THR A 313 -26.24 -1.78 -3.20
N ILE A 314 -25.59 -2.65 -3.97
CA ILE A 314 -24.95 -3.87 -3.50
C ILE A 314 -23.49 -3.79 -3.91
N ALA A 315 -22.59 -3.81 -2.94
CA ALA A 315 -21.15 -3.81 -3.14
C ALA A 315 -20.59 -5.17 -2.72
N VAL A 316 -19.79 -5.79 -3.58
CA VAL A 316 -19.18 -7.10 -3.35
C VAL A 316 -17.68 -7.00 -3.62
N ASP A 317 -16.87 -7.36 -2.62
CA ASP A 317 -15.42 -7.33 -2.74
C ASP A 317 -14.78 -8.30 -1.74
N PRO A 318 -13.77 -9.12 -2.08
CA PRO A 318 -13.14 -10.01 -1.10
C PRO A 318 -12.41 -9.25 0.02
N LYS A 319 -12.01 -8.00 -0.23
CA LYS A 319 -11.30 -7.14 0.72
C LYS A 319 -11.48 -5.65 0.40
N PHE A 320 -12.52 -5.05 0.97
CA PHE A 320 -12.73 -3.61 0.88
C PHE A 320 -11.53 -2.81 1.42
N GLN A 321 -11.19 -1.72 0.74
CA GLN A 321 -10.22 -0.70 1.16
C GLN A 321 -10.82 0.69 1.02
N LEU A 322 -12.05 0.87 1.52
CA LEU A 322 -12.85 2.08 1.32
C LEU A 322 -12.08 3.34 1.72
N LYS A 323 -11.92 4.26 0.76
CA LYS A 323 -11.33 5.59 0.92
C LYS A 323 -12.28 6.71 0.48
N PHE A 324 -13.37 6.33 -0.19
CA PHE A 324 -14.39 7.23 -0.72
C PHE A 324 -15.74 6.93 -0.07
N PRO A 325 -16.71 7.87 -0.13
CA PRO A 325 -18.04 7.65 0.43
C PRO A 325 -18.71 6.40 -0.17
N ALA A 326 -18.98 5.42 0.67
CA ALA A 326 -19.63 4.18 0.25
C ALA A 326 -21.16 4.24 0.43
N VAL A 327 -21.65 5.16 1.26
CA VAL A 327 -23.07 5.35 1.55
C VAL A 327 -23.57 6.58 0.80
N ASN A 328 -24.70 6.44 0.09
CA ASN A 328 -25.32 7.53 -0.64
C ASN A 328 -26.65 7.96 0.03
N ALA A 329 -27.05 9.22 -0.14
CA ALA A 329 -28.24 9.78 0.53
C ALA A 329 -29.58 9.40 -0.13
N THR A 330 -29.54 8.84 -1.34
CA THR A 330 -30.74 8.60 -2.16
C THR A 330 -31.25 7.16 -2.02
N GLY A 331 -30.32 6.21 -1.96
CA GLY A 331 -30.60 4.79 -1.79
C GLY A 331 -31.23 4.51 -0.44
N ARG A 332 -32.30 3.72 -0.43
CA ARG A 332 -32.99 3.32 0.80
C ARG A 332 -32.34 2.09 1.44
N ARG A 333 -31.64 1.29 0.63
CA ARG A 333 -31.00 0.03 1.04
C ARG A 333 -29.61 -0.06 0.41
N MET A 334 -28.60 -0.30 1.24
CA MET A 334 -27.22 -0.46 0.81
C MET A 334 -26.64 -1.69 1.51
N PHE A 335 -26.12 -2.64 0.74
CA PHE A 335 -25.58 -3.89 1.23
C PHE A 335 -24.11 -4.04 0.82
N PHE A 336 -23.27 -4.40 1.78
CA PHE A 336 -21.83 -4.58 1.59
C PHE A 336 -21.45 -6.01 1.96
N PHE A 337 -20.95 -6.76 0.99
CA PHE A 337 -20.55 -8.14 1.14
C PHE A 337 -19.04 -8.26 0.97
N GLN A 338 -18.31 -8.41 2.08
CA GLN A 338 -16.88 -8.67 1.98
C GLN A 338 -16.59 -10.16 1.92
N GLN A 339 -16.67 -10.66 0.69
CA GLN A 339 -16.50 -12.05 0.31
C GLN A 339 -16.25 -12.07 -1.20
N THR A 340 -15.93 -13.24 -1.76
CA THR A 340 -15.82 -13.39 -3.20
C THR A 340 -17.19 -13.22 -3.88
N SER A 341 -17.18 -12.87 -5.17
CA SER A 341 -18.41 -12.80 -5.96
C SER A 341 -19.11 -14.16 -6.08
N ASP A 342 -18.34 -15.24 -6.22
CA ASP A 342 -18.84 -16.62 -6.22
C ASP A 342 -19.67 -16.90 -4.95
N GLU A 343 -19.10 -16.64 -3.75
CA GLU A 343 -19.81 -16.81 -2.47
C GLU A 343 -21.06 -15.94 -2.36
N PHE A 344 -20.99 -14.70 -2.84
CA PHE A 344 -22.15 -13.80 -2.88
C PHE A 344 -23.28 -14.36 -3.74
N PHE A 345 -23.02 -14.80 -4.96
CA PHE A 345 -24.04 -15.34 -5.85
C PHE A 345 -24.58 -16.69 -5.34
N GLU A 346 -23.72 -17.56 -4.80
CA GLU A 346 -24.13 -18.84 -4.19
C GLU A 346 -25.05 -18.66 -2.98
N SER A 347 -24.88 -17.57 -2.22
CA SER A 347 -25.76 -17.27 -1.07
C SER A 347 -27.24 -17.13 -1.46
N GLY A 348 -27.53 -16.85 -2.74
CA GLY A 348 -28.87 -16.62 -3.25
C GLY A 348 -29.52 -15.33 -2.72
N PHE A 349 -28.74 -14.40 -2.17
CA PHE A 349 -29.22 -13.16 -1.55
C PHE A 349 -30.19 -12.38 -2.44
N LEU A 350 -29.83 -12.15 -3.71
CA LEU A 350 -30.65 -11.41 -4.67
C LEU A 350 -32.04 -12.03 -4.84
N LYS A 351 -32.08 -13.36 -5.04
CA LYS A 351 -33.33 -14.11 -5.21
C LYS A 351 -34.18 -14.11 -3.93
N LYS A 352 -33.55 -14.34 -2.77
CA LYS A 352 -34.24 -14.38 -1.46
C LYS A 352 -34.89 -13.04 -1.12
N ASN A 353 -34.30 -11.93 -1.57
CA ASN A 353 -34.79 -10.58 -1.31
C ASN A 353 -35.60 -9.99 -2.48
N ASN A 354 -35.89 -10.79 -3.52
CA ASN A 354 -36.61 -10.36 -4.72
C ASN A 354 -36.00 -9.09 -5.35
N ILE A 355 -34.68 -9.05 -5.45
CA ILE A 355 -33.93 -7.94 -6.04
C ILE A 355 -33.67 -8.25 -7.51
N SER A 356 -34.06 -7.32 -8.39
CA SER A 356 -33.71 -7.29 -9.81
C SER A 356 -32.79 -6.10 -10.03
N LEU A 357 -31.68 -6.32 -10.75
CA LEU A 357 -30.63 -5.32 -10.97
C LEU A 357 -30.89 -4.54 -12.26
N ASP A 358 -30.77 -3.22 -12.22
CA ASP A 358 -30.93 -2.37 -13.41
C ASP A 358 -29.58 -1.96 -14.00
N PHE A 359 -28.56 -1.85 -13.16
CA PHE A 359 -27.20 -1.57 -13.58
C PHE A 359 -26.21 -2.40 -12.76
N ALA A 360 -25.24 -3.02 -13.43
CA ALA A 360 -24.14 -3.70 -12.77
C ALA A 360 -22.79 -3.28 -13.36
N PHE A 361 -21.80 -3.09 -12.50
CA PHE A 361 -20.41 -2.84 -12.88
C PHE A 361 -19.53 -3.98 -12.36
N LEU A 362 -18.85 -4.64 -13.28
CA LEU A 362 -17.99 -5.79 -13.00
C LEU A 362 -16.53 -5.42 -13.25
N ASP A 363 -15.79 -5.26 -12.16
CA ASP A 363 -14.37 -4.82 -12.09
C ASP A 363 -13.64 -5.59 -10.97
N GLY A 364 -13.94 -6.89 -10.86
CA GLY A 364 -13.53 -7.77 -9.78
C GLY A 364 -12.11 -8.35 -9.94
N MET A 365 -12.01 -9.69 -10.00
CA MET A 365 -10.72 -10.35 -10.26
C MET A 365 -10.40 -10.28 -11.76
N HIS A 366 -9.21 -9.79 -12.12
CA HIS A 366 -8.84 -9.56 -13.52
C HIS A 366 -8.36 -10.83 -14.26
N LEU A 367 -8.90 -12.00 -13.91
CA LEU A 367 -8.73 -13.20 -14.74
C LEU A 367 -10.06 -13.52 -15.40
N PHE A 368 -10.04 -13.77 -16.71
CA PHE A 368 -11.25 -13.84 -17.52
C PHE A 368 -12.24 -14.90 -17.04
N GLU A 369 -11.77 -15.99 -16.45
CA GLU A 369 -12.65 -17.03 -15.93
C GLU A 369 -13.51 -16.53 -14.76
N PHE A 370 -13.03 -15.58 -13.95
CA PHE A 370 -13.83 -14.98 -12.87
C PHE A 370 -14.81 -13.95 -13.44
N LEU A 371 -14.35 -13.05 -14.32
CA LEU A 371 -15.24 -12.07 -14.95
C LEU A 371 -16.37 -12.75 -15.75
N LEU A 372 -16.07 -13.86 -16.43
CA LEU A 372 -17.07 -14.66 -17.14
C LEU A 372 -18.10 -15.27 -16.16
N ARG A 373 -17.67 -15.81 -15.01
CA ARG A 373 -18.62 -16.27 -13.98
C ARG A 373 -19.45 -15.14 -13.42
N ASP A 374 -18.84 -13.98 -13.16
CA ASP A 374 -19.52 -12.79 -12.65
C ASP A 374 -20.59 -12.31 -13.63
N PHE A 375 -20.29 -12.27 -14.93
CA PHE A 375 -21.26 -11.96 -15.98
C PHE A 375 -22.42 -12.97 -15.98
N ILE A 376 -22.12 -14.28 -16.01
CA ILE A 376 -23.12 -15.36 -16.03
C ILE A 376 -24.03 -15.30 -14.81
N ALA A 377 -23.47 -15.02 -13.63
CA ALA A 377 -24.22 -14.95 -12.39
C ALA A 377 -25.06 -13.66 -12.31
N THR A 378 -24.49 -12.53 -12.73
CA THR A 378 -25.16 -11.24 -12.76
C THR A 378 -26.35 -11.23 -13.73
N GLU A 379 -26.17 -11.73 -14.97
CA GLU A 379 -27.21 -11.73 -16.01
C GLU A 379 -28.53 -12.36 -15.52
N LYS A 380 -28.46 -13.41 -14.71
CA LYS A 380 -29.63 -14.12 -14.13
C LYS A 380 -30.51 -13.24 -13.24
N HIS A 381 -29.99 -12.11 -12.78
CA HIS A 381 -30.65 -11.20 -11.85
C HIS A 381 -30.93 -9.82 -12.46
N MET A 382 -30.61 -9.62 -13.75
CA MET A 382 -30.83 -8.34 -14.42
C MET A 382 -32.30 -8.16 -14.78
N SER A 383 -32.76 -6.91 -14.71
CA SER A 383 -34.04 -6.49 -15.26
C SER A 383 -34.00 -6.53 -16.79
N LYS A 384 -35.17 -6.49 -17.43
CA LYS A 384 -35.31 -6.63 -18.89
C LYS A 384 -34.49 -5.57 -19.66
N ASP A 385 -34.47 -4.34 -19.14
CA ASP A 385 -33.77 -3.20 -19.73
C ASP A 385 -32.44 -2.92 -18.99
N GLY A 386 -31.96 -3.90 -18.23
CA GLY A 386 -30.76 -3.78 -17.42
C GLY A 386 -29.49 -3.66 -18.26
N VAL A 387 -28.48 -3.02 -17.66
CA VAL A 387 -27.17 -2.78 -18.28
C VAL A 387 -26.07 -3.41 -17.45
N ILE A 388 -25.14 -4.11 -18.08
CA ILE A 388 -23.90 -4.56 -17.45
C ILE A 388 -22.73 -3.79 -18.07
N ALA A 389 -21.86 -3.22 -17.24
CA ALA A 389 -20.60 -2.63 -17.67
C ALA A 389 -19.41 -3.49 -17.22
N LEU A 390 -18.48 -3.77 -18.14
CA LEU A 390 -17.22 -4.47 -17.86
C LEU A 390 -16.05 -3.50 -18.02
N HIS A 391 -15.11 -3.53 -17.09
CA HIS A 391 -13.90 -2.71 -17.14
C HIS A 391 -12.70 -3.50 -17.69
N ASP A 392 -11.62 -2.79 -18.02
CA ASP A 392 -10.30 -3.34 -18.37
C ASP A 392 -10.24 -4.31 -19.57
N CYS A 393 -11.30 -4.35 -20.39
CA CYS A 393 -11.35 -5.22 -21.57
C CYS A 393 -10.56 -4.68 -22.77
N CYS A 394 -10.00 -3.46 -22.74
CA CYS A 394 -9.22 -2.92 -23.86
C CYS A 394 -7.76 -2.66 -23.45
N PRO A 395 -6.94 -3.71 -23.29
CA PRO A 395 -5.51 -3.56 -23.07
C PRO A 395 -4.81 -3.01 -24.31
N THR A 396 -3.79 -2.15 -24.12
CA THR A 396 -2.99 -1.59 -25.21
C THR A 396 -1.56 -2.13 -25.23
N THR A 397 -1.21 -3.01 -24.29
CA THR A 397 0.07 -3.73 -24.29
C THR A 397 -0.12 -5.14 -23.72
N ASP A 398 0.69 -6.11 -24.18
CA ASP A 398 0.69 -7.48 -23.65
C ASP A 398 1.03 -7.52 -22.15
N TYR A 399 1.87 -6.58 -21.70
CA TYR A 399 2.23 -6.45 -20.28
C TYR A 399 1.01 -6.14 -19.41
N MET A 400 0.10 -5.27 -19.85
CA MET A 400 -1.14 -4.98 -19.10
C MET A 400 -2.00 -6.25 -18.94
N ALA A 401 -1.98 -7.12 -19.95
CA ALA A 401 -2.86 -8.27 -20.04
C ALA A 401 -2.31 -9.56 -19.40
N THR A 402 -1.22 -9.48 -18.64
CA THR A 402 -0.63 -10.67 -18.00
C THR A 402 -1.52 -11.19 -16.87
N ARG A 403 -1.64 -12.51 -16.75
CA ARG A 403 -2.41 -13.15 -15.67
C ARG A 403 -1.82 -12.89 -14.27
N GLU A 404 -0.50 -12.79 -14.15
CA GLU A 404 0.13 -12.46 -12.87
C GLU A 404 -0.04 -10.97 -12.55
N PHE A 405 -0.56 -10.70 -11.34
CA PHE A 405 -0.70 -9.35 -10.83
C PHE A 405 0.66 -8.63 -10.78
N HIS A 406 0.68 -7.36 -11.19
CA HIS A 406 1.81 -6.49 -10.99
C HIS A 406 1.36 -5.04 -10.75
N ASP A 407 2.22 -4.26 -10.09
CA ASP A 407 1.99 -2.83 -9.90
C ASP A 407 2.01 -2.08 -11.25
N GLY A 408 1.19 -1.04 -11.37
CA GLY A 408 1.10 -0.18 -12.55
C GLY A 408 -0.20 -0.37 -13.33
N GLN A 409 -0.14 -0.21 -14.67
CA GLN A 409 -1.28 -0.49 -15.54
C GLN A 409 -1.40 -2.00 -15.75
N TRP A 410 -2.38 -2.61 -15.11
CA TRP A 410 -2.65 -4.05 -15.18
C TRP A 410 -4.16 -4.25 -15.37
N THR A 411 -4.52 -4.91 -16.46
CA THR A 411 -5.90 -5.27 -16.82
C THR A 411 -6.16 -6.76 -16.63
N GLY A 412 -5.10 -7.56 -16.43
CA GLY A 412 -5.17 -9.01 -16.53
C GLY A 412 -5.74 -9.47 -17.88
N ASP A 413 -6.21 -10.70 -17.97
CA ASP A 413 -6.62 -11.28 -19.25
C ASP A 413 -8.14 -11.22 -19.51
N VAL A 414 -8.85 -10.32 -18.83
CA VAL A 414 -10.32 -10.16 -18.91
C VAL A 414 -10.85 -9.81 -20.30
N TRP A 415 -10.00 -9.27 -21.19
CA TRP A 415 -10.31 -9.02 -22.60
C TRP A 415 -10.85 -10.25 -23.33
N LYS A 416 -10.47 -11.46 -22.90
CA LYS A 416 -11.00 -12.74 -23.41
C LYS A 416 -12.51 -12.88 -23.18
N THR A 417 -13.03 -12.33 -22.08
CA THR A 417 -14.46 -12.33 -21.77
C THR A 417 -15.24 -11.60 -22.87
N LEU A 418 -14.76 -10.45 -23.33
CA LEU A 418 -15.41 -9.71 -24.43
C LEU A 418 -15.53 -10.58 -25.69
N LEU A 419 -14.46 -11.28 -26.09
CA LEU A 419 -14.48 -12.16 -27.26
C LEU A 419 -15.42 -13.35 -27.08
N ILE A 420 -15.42 -13.97 -25.89
CA ILE A 420 -16.34 -15.06 -25.57
C ILE A 420 -17.78 -14.58 -25.73
N LEU A 421 -18.12 -13.39 -25.21
CA LEU A 421 -19.45 -12.83 -25.34
C LEU A 421 -19.82 -12.53 -26.80
N GLN A 422 -18.93 -11.92 -27.57
CA GLN A 422 -19.16 -11.65 -29.00
C GLN A 422 -19.37 -12.93 -29.82
N ARG A 423 -18.54 -13.97 -29.59
CA ARG A 423 -18.60 -15.23 -30.35
C ARG A 423 -19.78 -16.10 -29.95
N TYR A 424 -20.10 -16.20 -28.65
CA TYR A 424 -21.05 -17.18 -28.13
C TYR A 424 -22.40 -16.59 -27.70
N ARG A 425 -22.52 -15.26 -27.67
CA ARG A 425 -23.76 -14.53 -27.36
C ARG A 425 -24.01 -13.40 -28.36
N PRO A 426 -24.15 -13.69 -29.67
CA PRO A 426 -24.46 -12.69 -30.69
C PRO A 426 -25.84 -12.04 -30.51
N ASP A 427 -26.66 -12.55 -29.59
CA ASP A 427 -27.91 -11.92 -29.15
C ASP A 427 -27.69 -10.68 -28.27
N LEU A 428 -26.54 -10.55 -27.61
CA LEU A 428 -26.23 -9.38 -26.77
C LEU A 428 -25.94 -8.16 -27.64
N GLN A 429 -26.36 -6.99 -27.15
CA GLN A 429 -25.89 -5.71 -27.69
C GLN A 429 -24.65 -5.29 -26.90
N ILE A 430 -23.49 -5.40 -27.53
CA ILE A 430 -22.19 -5.12 -26.91
C ILE A 430 -21.59 -3.88 -27.59
N GLU A 431 -21.39 -2.81 -26.83
CA GLU A 431 -20.80 -1.57 -27.30
C GLU A 431 -19.56 -1.24 -26.47
N VAL A 432 -18.45 -0.93 -27.12
CA VAL A 432 -17.16 -0.69 -26.44
C VAL A 432 -16.82 0.80 -26.52
N ALA A 433 -16.84 1.49 -25.38
CA ALA A 433 -16.43 2.89 -25.31
C ALA A 433 -14.92 3.02 -25.15
N SER A 434 -14.31 4.00 -25.82
CA SER A 434 -12.90 4.42 -25.65
C SER A 434 -12.66 5.18 -24.33
N ALA A 435 -13.36 4.82 -23.27
CA ALA A 435 -13.26 5.43 -21.97
C ALA A 435 -11.90 5.17 -21.34
N ALA A 436 -11.15 6.23 -21.02
CA ALA A 436 -9.80 6.07 -20.50
C ALA A 436 -9.80 5.46 -19.07
N PRO A 437 -8.83 4.59 -18.73
CA PRO A 437 -7.63 4.27 -19.52
C PRO A 437 -7.72 3.04 -20.43
N THR A 438 -8.70 2.16 -20.23
CA THR A 438 -8.68 0.76 -20.71
C THR A 438 -10.04 0.31 -21.26
N GLY A 439 -10.86 1.27 -21.66
CA GLY A 439 -12.17 1.06 -22.24
C GLY A 439 -13.25 0.78 -21.18
N LEU A 440 -14.50 0.88 -21.62
CA LEU A 440 -15.65 0.41 -20.84
C LEU A 440 -16.61 -0.29 -21.79
N VAL A 441 -16.82 -1.59 -21.59
CA VAL A 441 -17.78 -2.38 -22.37
C VAL A 441 -19.15 -2.19 -21.74
N VAL A 442 -20.15 -1.83 -22.54
CA VAL A 442 -21.55 -1.66 -22.13
C VAL A 442 -22.39 -2.72 -22.83
N ILE A 443 -23.11 -3.52 -22.05
CA ILE A 443 -23.85 -4.69 -22.53
C ILE A 443 -25.34 -4.54 -22.21
N ARG A 444 -26.17 -4.70 -23.24
CA ARG A 444 -27.65 -4.65 -23.21
C ARG A 444 -28.26 -5.88 -23.89
N ASN A 445 -29.58 -5.92 -23.93
CA ASN A 445 -30.38 -7.04 -24.45
C ASN A 445 -30.06 -8.36 -23.71
N LEU A 446 -29.93 -8.26 -22.39
CA LEU A 446 -29.60 -9.36 -21.49
C LEU A 446 -30.74 -10.37 -21.43
N ASN A 447 -30.39 -11.65 -21.25
CA ASN A 447 -31.37 -12.71 -21.10
C ASN A 447 -31.13 -13.49 -19.80
N PRO A 448 -31.85 -13.15 -18.71
CA PRO A 448 -31.69 -13.83 -17.41
C PRO A 448 -31.94 -15.34 -17.41
N ARG A 449 -32.54 -15.87 -18.49
CA ARG A 449 -32.80 -17.32 -18.67
C ARG A 449 -31.78 -18.00 -19.57
N SER A 450 -30.80 -17.28 -20.11
CA SER A 450 -29.76 -17.86 -20.95
C SER A 450 -28.91 -18.85 -20.16
N THR A 451 -28.66 -20.02 -20.76
CA THR A 451 -27.75 -21.04 -20.20
C THR A 451 -26.57 -21.32 -21.13
N VAL A 452 -26.40 -20.54 -22.20
CA VAL A 452 -25.42 -20.82 -23.27
C VAL A 452 -24.00 -20.85 -22.70
N LEU A 453 -23.62 -19.80 -21.97
CA LEU A 453 -22.30 -19.66 -21.39
C LEU A 453 -22.10 -20.61 -20.20
N SER A 454 -23.09 -20.73 -19.30
CA SER A 454 -22.98 -21.60 -18.13
C SER A 454 -22.80 -23.07 -18.48
N LYS A 455 -23.44 -23.56 -19.55
CA LYS A 455 -23.29 -24.95 -20.03
C LYS A 455 -21.95 -25.21 -20.71
N LYS A 456 -21.29 -24.17 -21.22
CA LYS A 456 -20.02 -24.25 -21.94
C LYS A 456 -18.84 -23.74 -21.12
N TYR A 457 -19.06 -23.32 -19.87
CA TYR A 457 -18.08 -22.59 -19.07
C TYR A 457 -16.70 -23.28 -19.03
N ASP A 458 -16.64 -24.56 -18.63
CA ASP A 458 -15.36 -25.28 -18.56
C ASP A 458 -14.67 -25.43 -19.93
N ALA A 459 -15.46 -25.62 -20.99
CA ALA A 459 -14.94 -25.72 -22.35
C ALA A 459 -14.38 -24.38 -22.84
N LEU A 460 -15.08 -23.27 -22.56
CA LEU A 460 -14.64 -21.91 -22.89
C LEU A 460 -13.40 -21.51 -22.10
N VAL A 461 -13.35 -21.82 -20.80
CA VAL A 461 -12.16 -21.57 -19.99
C VAL A 461 -10.96 -22.32 -20.57
N LYS A 462 -11.14 -23.60 -20.94
CA LYS A 462 -10.08 -24.39 -21.56
C LYS A 462 -9.65 -23.84 -22.92
N GLU A 463 -10.59 -23.43 -23.76
CA GLU A 463 -10.35 -22.89 -25.10
C GLU A 463 -9.56 -21.58 -25.06
N PHE A 464 -9.92 -20.66 -24.15
CA PHE A 464 -9.35 -19.31 -24.10
C PHE A 464 -8.18 -19.16 -23.10
N MET A 465 -7.87 -20.19 -22.30
CA MET A 465 -6.82 -20.10 -21.25
C MET A 465 -5.48 -19.65 -21.83
N ASP A 466 -5.07 -20.25 -22.94
CA ASP A 466 -3.76 -20.06 -23.54
C ASP A 466 -3.73 -19.01 -24.66
N GLU A 467 -4.88 -18.42 -25.02
CA GLU A 467 -4.95 -17.33 -26.01
C GLU A 467 -4.18 -16.09 -25.49
N LYS A 468 -3.41 -15.47 -26.37
CA LYS A 468 -2.65 -14.23 -26.10
C LYS A 468 -3.07 -13.13 -27.07
N LEU A 469 -2.97 -11.88 -26.65
CA LEU A 469 -3.21 -10.74 -27.54
C LEU A 469 -2.26 -10.70 -28.74
N THR A 470 -1.06 -11.28 -28.59
CA THR A 470 -0.09 -11.39 -29.67
C THR A 470 -0.44 -12.46 -30.71
N ASP A 471 -1.43 -13.32 -30.43
CA ASP A 471 -1.84 -14.39 -31.34
C ASP A 471 -2.78 -13.88 -32.45
N PHE A 472 -3.26 -12.64 -32.35
CA PHE A 472 -4.08 -11.99 -33.38
C PHE A 472 -3.23 -11.59 -34.58
N ASP A 473 -3.81 -11.70 -35.78
CA ASP A 473 -3.20 -11.15 -37.00
C ASP A 473 -2.99 -9.64 -36.82
N GLY A 474 -1.74 -9.17 -36.86
CA GLY A 474 -1.39 -7.79 -36.56
C GLY A 474 -1.21 -7.48 -35.07
N GLY A 475 -1.03 -8.50 -34.22
CA GLY A 475 -0.78 -8.35 -32.79
C GLY A 475 -1.97 -7.71 -32.06
N ILE A 476 -1.68 -6.88 -31.05
CA ILE A 476 -2.72 -6.23 -30.24
C ILE A 476 -3.65 -5.37 -31.10
N GLY A 477 -3.16 -4.74 -32.17
CA GLY A 477 -4.02 -3.99 -33.10
C GLY A 477 -5.11 -4.88 -33.73
N GLY A 478 -4.79 -6.14 -34.05
CA GLY A 478 -5.75 -7.12 -34.57
C GLY A 478 -6.85 -7.50 -33.59
N TYR A 479 -6.60 -7.41 -32.28
CA TYR A 479 -7.66 -7.57 -31.28
C TYR A 479 -8.74 -6.47 -31.43
N TYR A 480 -8.34 -5.22 -31.68
CA TYR A 480 -9.26 -4.10 -31.84
C TYR A 480 -10.10 -4.17 -33.13
N GLU A 481 -9.73 -4.98 -34.12
CA GLU A 481 -10.57 -5.21 -35.31
C GLU A 481 -11.85 -6.01 -34.98
N ASN A 482 -11.96 -6.60 -33.79
CA ASN A 482 -13.14 -7.37 -33.37
C ASN A 482 -14.31 -6.49 -32.90
N PHE A 483 -14.11 -5.19 -32.69
CA PHE A 483 -15.14 -4.27 -32.23
C PHE A 483 -14.84 -2.82 -32.61
N GLU A 484 -15.90 -2.02 -32.74
CA GLU A 484 -15.75 -0.58 -32.92
C GLU A 484 -15.55 0.10 -31.56
N LEU A 485 -14.44 0.83 -31.40
CA LEU A 485 -14.24 1.75 -30.28
C LEU A 485 -15.04 3.03 -30.50
N ARG A 486 -16.09 3.22 -29.71
CA ARG A 486 -16.98 4.39 -29.80
C ARG A 486 -16.56 5.49 -28.83
N ASP A 487 -16.83 6.75 -29.19
CA ASP A 487 -16.70 7.85 -28.23
C ASP A 487 -17.67 7.62 -27.04
N PRO A 488 -17.21 7.78 -25.78
CA PRO A 488 -18.06 7.54 -24.62
C PRO A 488 -19.31 8.42 -24.57
N VAL A 489 -19.26 9.66 -25.07
CA VAL A 489 -20.42 10.56 -25.07
C VAL A 489 -21.44 10.12 -26.11
N GLU A 490 -20.98 9.77 -27.32
CA GLU A 490 -21.86 9.26 -28.37
C GLU A 490 -22.53 7.93 -27.97
N LEU A 491 -21.80 7.02 -27.30
CA LEU A 491 -22.39 5.78 -26.77
C LEU A 491 -23.46 6.11 -25.72
N LEU A 492 -23.18 7.02 -24.78
CA LEU A 492 -24.16 7.41 -23.77
C LEU A 492 -25.46 7.97 -24.39
N ASP A 493 -25.41 8.56 -25.59
CA ASP A 493 -26.59 9.09 -26.28
C ASP A 493 -27.45 8.02 -26.96
N THR A 494 -26.98 6.76 -27.02
CA THR A 494 -27.76 5.60 -27.48
C THR A 494 -28.49 4.85 -26.35
N LEU A 495 -28.30 5.27 -25.09
CA LEU A 495 -28.82 4.63 -23.87
C LEU A 495 -30.12 5.24 -23.36
#